data_AF-A0A521T0D8-F1
#
_entry.id   AF-A0A521T0D8-F1
#
_cell.length_a   1.000
_cell.length_b   1.000
_cell.length_c   1.000
_cell.angle_alpha   90.00
_cell.angle_beta   90.00
_cell.angle_gamma   90.00
#
_symmetry.space_group_name_H-M   'P 1'
#
loop_
_entity.id
_entity.type
_entity.pdbx_description
1 polymer ?
#
loop_
_entity_poly.entity_id
_entity_poly.type
_entity_poly.pdbx_seq_one_letter_code
_entity_poly.pdbx_strand_id
1 'polypeptide(L)'
;MQSASEFLDKHRPAGGHRSSKRDRIVQVFLAQEGHLSAEELADFVRQADPRISRATVYRTLQWMVEAGVAGKVDFGGGKFRFERAYRHPRHFHFICKSCNQSFEFLSSDIEALIEEVAAARKFEGRQSMLQVYGTCEACRDGKPPRPAVPSELLFARDAMRIAIATERSGREFYARAAKITKDGPARRIFQRLADDEIDHLERLEQRYAELVRQTPGLEDEPTFLFFKGAANGLFAAGTEELTDGLDEAKAILIGIRCERGSHNFFKTYGDRFEESEGKRIFLEFADEEREHLDMLLRQYRLLGAGSRRASKPRRRAKASRRTARR
;
A
#
# COMPACT_ATOMS: atom_id res chain seq x y z
N MET A 1 7.47 -0.64 17.70
CA MET A 1 7.73 0.81 17.71
C MET A 1 9.23 1.01 17.59
N GLN A 2 9.72 1.63 16.52
CA GLN A 2 11.05 2.24 16.59
C GLN A 2 10.86 3.71 16.96
N SER A 3 11.56 4.18 17.98
CA SER A 3 11.68 5.60 18.29
C SER A 3 12.63 6.26 17.29
N ALA A 4 12.50 7.57 17.08
CA ALA A 4 13.49 8.34 16.31
C ALA A 4 14.92 8.09 16.84
N SER A 5 15.08 7.87 18.15
CA SER A 5 16.36 7.52 18.77
C SER A 5 16.92 6.18 18.30
N GLU A 6 16.09 5.14 18.18
CA GLU A 6 16.54 3.81 17.73
C GLU A 6 16.91 3.80 16.24
N PHE A 7 16.17 4.54 15.41
CA PHE A 7 16.52 4.72 14.00
C PHE A 7 17.87 5.43 13.86
N LEU A 8 18.13 6.46 14.66
CA LEU A 8 19.39 7.19 14.65
C LEU A 8 20.56 6.36 15.17
N ASP A 9 20.34 5.57 16.22
CA ASP A 9 21.38 4.67 16.75
C ASP A 9 21.74 3.57 15.74
N LYS A 10 20.76 3.07 14.95
CA LYS A 10 20.99 2.11 13.85
C LYS A 10 21.79 2.71 12.69
N HIS A 11 21.54 3.97 12.35
CA HIS A 11 22.17 4.65 11.20
C HIS A 11 23.44 5.43 11.58
N ARG A 12 23.87 5.36 12.84
CA ARG A 12 25.10 6.00 13.29
C ARG A 12 26.32 5.28 12.69
N PRO A 13 27.25 5.99 12.02
CA PRO A 13 28.49 5.39 11.56
C PRO A 13 29.27 4.76 12.72
N ALA A 14 29.93 3.62 12.46
CA ALA A 14 30.81 2.98 13.43
C ALA A 14 31.89 3.99 13.91
N GLY A 15 31.98 4.19 15.23
CA GLY A 15 32.92 5.15 15.85
C GLY A 15 32.41 6.59 16.00
N GLY A 16 31.18 6.93 15.57
CA GLY A 16 30.63 8.28 15.75
C GLY A 16 30.31 8.62 17.22
N HIS A 17 30.89 9.67 17.80
CA HIS A 17 30.55 10.13 19.15
C HIS A 17 29.14 10.74 19.22
N ARG A 18 28.42 10.53 20.34
CA ARG A 18 27.16 11.25 20.66
C ARG A 18 27.49 12.74 20.80
N SER A 19 26.72 13.60 20.13
CA SER A 19 26.89 15.05 20.19
C SER A 19 25.53 15.66 20.46
N SER A 20 25.39 16.32 21.60
CA SER A 20 24.13 16.97 22.00
C SER A 20 23.65 17.99 20.97
N LYS A 21 24.56 18.68 20.28
CA LYS A 21 24.23 19.59 19.17
C LYS A 21 23.68 18.84 17.95
N ARG A 22 24.29 17.70 17.60
CA ARG A 22 23.83 16.87 16.47
C ARG A 22 22.45 16.31 16.77
N ASP A 23 22.26 15.73 17.95
CA ASP A 23 20.99 15.14 18.37
C ASP A 23 19.88 16.19 18.36
N ARG A 24 20.18 17.43 18.79
CA ARG A 24 19.23 18.55 18.72
C ARG A 24 18.88 18.93 17.28
N ILE A 25 19.86 19.03 16.37
CA ILE A 25 19.62 19.33 14.94
C ILE A 25 18.74 18.24 14.32
N VAL A 26 19.05 16.98 14.60
CA VAL A 26 18.29 15.84 14.10
C VAL A 26 16.86 15.85 14.63
N GLN A 27 16.66 16.12 15.91
CA GLN A 27 15.31 16.26 16.49
C GLN A 27 14.51 17.36 15.81
N VAL A 28 15.13 18.53 15.60
CA VAL A 28 14.47 19.65 14.90
C VAL A 28 14.12 19.25 13.48
N PHE A 29 15.02 18.59 12.75
CA PHE A 29 14.79 18.12 11.39
C PHE A 29 13.66 17.08 11.31
N LEU A 30 13.67 16.06 12.16
CA LEU A 30 12.66 15.00 12.18
C LEU A 30 11.27 15.51 12.57
N ALA A 31 11.20 16.63 13.31
CA ALA A 31 9.95 17.29 13.67
C ALA A 31 9.34 18.12 12.53
N GLN A 32 10.06 18.33 11.42
CA GLN A 32 9.53 19.05 10.27
C GLN A 32 8.89 18.09 9.26
N GLU A 33 7.84 18.56 8.60
CA GLU A 33 7.16 17.88 7.51
C GLU A 33 7.61 18.47 6.16
N GLY A 34 7.60 17.65 5.10
CA GLY A 34 7.92 18.06 3.74
C GLY A 34 9.40 18.35 3.45
N HIS A 35 9.64 19.17 2.43
CA HIS A 35 10.97 19.43 1.85
C HIS A 35 11.58 20.75 2.34
N LEU A 36 12.69 20.67 3.07
CA LEU A 36 13.36 21.85 3.65
C LEU A 36 14.61 22.25 2.89
N SER A 37 14.88 23.56 2.79
CA SER A 37 16.22 24.03 2.44
C SER A 37 17.16 23.90 3.64
N ALA A 38 18.46 23.90 3.35
CA ALA A 38 19.46 23.89 4.39
C ALA A 38 19.44 25.20 5.22
N GLU A 39 19.02 26.34 4.63
CA GLU A 39 18.82 27.59 5.37
C GLU A 39 17.61 27.52 6.29
N GLU A 40 16.48 27.01 5.81
CA GLU A 40 15.25 26.86 6.61
C GLU A 40 15.52 26.00 7.84
N LEU A 41 16.21 24.85 7.68
CA LEU A 41 16.62 24.03 8.81
C LEU A 41 17.55 24.78 9.77
N ALA A 42 18.49 25.57 9.25
CA ALA A 42 19.39 26.33 10.10
C ALA A 42 18.66 27.41 10.91
N ASP A 43 17.62 28.03 10.34
CA ASP A 43 16.79 29.00 11.03
C ASP A 43 15.93 28.33 12.11
N PHE A 44 15.29 27.19 11.82
CA PHE A 44 14.56 26.40 12.83
C PHE A 44 15.47 25.95 13.98
N VAL A 45 16.67 25.45 13.66
CA VAL A 45 17.64 25.03 14.67
C VAL A 45 18.08 26.23 15.51
N ARG A 46 18.33 27.39 14.90
CA ARG A 46 18.76 28.59 15.64
C ARG A 46 17.66 29.13 16.54
N GLN A 47 16.40 29.02 16.14
CA GLN A 47 15.25 29.32 17.01
C GLN A 47 15.18 28.35 18.20
N ALA A 48 15.48 27.07 17.97
CA ALA A 48 15.43 26.02 18.99
C ALA A 48 16.66 26.00 19.93
N ASP A 49 17.85 26.36 19.43
CA ASP A 49 19.10 26.53 20.19
C ASP A 49 20.04 27.54 19.47
N PRO A 50 20.08 28.80 19.92
CA PRO A 50 20.90 29.86 19.31
C PRO A 50 22.41 29.61 19.32
N ARG A 51 22.90 28.63 20.11
CA ARG A 51 24.34 28.32 20.22
C ARG A 51 24.85 27.43 19.08
N ILE A 52 23.94 26.90 18.24
CA ILE A 52 24.28 26.05 17.12
C ILE A 52 24.52 26.92 15.88
N SER A 53 25.75 26.88 15.36
CA SER A 53 26.10 27.65 14.15
C SER A 53 25.55 27.01 12.88
N ARG A 54 25.27 27.82 11.86
CA ARG A 54 24.85 27.36 10.51
C ARG A 54 25.79 26.30 9.93
N ALA A 55 27.10 26.49 10.10
CA ALA A 55 28.11 25.52 9.66
C ALA A 55 27.95 24.15 10.35
N THR A 56 27.52 24.12 11.61
CA THR A 56 27.24 22.88 12.35
C THR A 56 25.98 22.20 11.82
N VAL A 57 24.96 22.97 11.45
CA VAL A 57 23.74 22.47 10.79
C VAL A 57 24.08 21.83 9.46
N TYR A 58 24.82 22.52 8.58
CA TYR A 58 25.20 21.98 7.27
C TYR A 58 26.03 20.69 7.37
N ARG A 59 27.04 20.63 8.26
CA ARG A 59 27.79 19.40 8.48
C ARG A 59 26.93 18.26 9.00
N THR A 60 25.98 18.57 9.88
CA THR A 60 25.06 17.57 10.42
C THR A 60 24.08 17.09 9.35
N LEU A 61 23.60 17.98 8.49
CA LEU A 61 22.71 17.65 7.38
C LEU A 61 23.40 16.74 6.36
N GLN A 62 24.64 17.04 6.00
CA GLN A 62 25.44 16.17 5.13
C GLN A 62 25.66 14.79 5.77
N TRP A 63 25.96 14.75 7.06
CA TRP A 63 26.04 13.49 7.81
C TRP A 63 24.70 12.73 7.81
N MET A 64 23.56 13.42 7.97
CA MET A 64 22.24 12.80 7.91
C MET A 64 21.98 12.18 6.54
N VAL A 65 22.40 12.82 5.44
CA VAL A 65 22.29 12.26 4.09
C VAL A 65 23.14 11.01 3.94
N GLU A 66 24.41 11.06 4.36
CA GLU A 66 25.33 9.92 4.30
C GLU A 66 24.87 8.74 5.16
N ALA A 67 24.27 9.03 6.32
CA ALA A 67 23.70 8.04 7.22
C ALA A 67 22.34 7.49 6.73
N GLY A 68 21.76 8.05 5.67
CA GLY A 68 20.41 7.67 5.21
C GLY A 68 19.28 8.14 6.14
N VAL A 69 19.54 9.16 6.99
CA VAL A 69 18.53 9.82 7.83
C VAL A 69 17.77 10.89 7.06
N ALA A 70 18.43 11.54 6.10
CA ALA A 70 17.82 12.54 5.22
C ALA A 70 17.95 12.15 3.74
N GLY A 71 16.88 12.29 2.97
CA GLY A 71 16.92 12.32 1.52
C GLY A 71 17.38 13.70 1.04
N LYS A 72 18.15 13.74 -0.04
CA LYS A 72 18.55 14.98 -0.72
C LYS A 72 17.94 15.02 -2.10
N VAL A 73 17.13 16.04 -2.38
CA VAL A 73 16.38 16.21 -3.61
C VAL A 73 16.88 17.47 -4.33
N ASP A 74 17.34 17.32 -5.56
CA ASP A 74 17.75 18.46 -6.40
C ASP A 74 16.54 19.07 -7.11
N PHE A 75 16.18 20.30 -6.74
CA PHE A 75 15.06 21.03 -7.36
C PHE A 75 15.52 21.80 -8.61
N GLY A 76 16.82 21.77 -8.93
CA GLY A 76 17.47 22.52 -10.00
C GLY A 76 17.84 23.94 -9.57
N GLY A 77 18.68 24.60 -10.37
CA GLY A 77 19.12 25.97 -10.10
C GLY A 77 20.00 26.10 -8.85
N GLY A 78 20.70 25.03 -8.47
CA GLY A 78 21.57 24.99 -7.28
C GLY A 78 20.82 24.89 -5.95
N LYS A 79 19.50 24.68 -5.98
CA LYS A 79 18.67 24.56 -4.78
C LYS A 79 18.43 23.09 -4.44
N PHE A 80 18.93 22.69 -3.27
CA PHE A 80 18.66 21.38 -2.71
C PHE A 80 17.60 21.47 -1.62
N ARG A 81 16.70 20.51 -1.61
CA ARG A 81 15.79 20.27 -0.51
C ARG A 81 16.12 18.95 0.17
N PHE A 82 15.77 18.87 1.44
CA PHE A 82 16.03 17.73 2.30
C PHE A 82 14.73 17.26 2.91
N GLU A 83 14.55 15.94 2.91
CA GLU A 83 13.35 15.25 3.39
C GLU A 83 13.76 14.16 4.38
N ARG A 84 12.86 13.76 5.26
CA ARG A 84 13.14 12.66 6.19
C ARG A 84 13.13 11.36 5.41
N ALA A 85 14.16 10.54 5.58
CA ALA A 85 14.15 9.18 5.09
C ALA A 85 13.34 8.25 6.02
N TYR A 86 13.19 8.64 7.29
CA TYR A 86 12.49 7.87 8.31
C TYR A 86 10.96 8.01 8.20
N ARG A 87 10.25 6.87 8.27
CA ARG A 87 8.80 6.69 8.13
C ARG A 87 8.21 7.27 6.85
N HIS A 88 9.04 7.40 5.82
CA HIS A 88 8.61 7.96 4.56
C HIS A 88 8.43 6.84 3.53
N PRO A 89 7.27 6.73 2.87
CA PRO A 89 7.10 5.80 1.76
C PRO A 89 8.16 6.02 0.70
N ARG A 90 8.55 4.96 -0.02
CA ARG A 90 9.19 5.16 -1.33
C ARG A 90 8.24 5.98 -2.20
N HIS A 91 8.76 6.99 -2.87
CA HIS A 91 7.99 7.87 -3.73
C HIS A 91 8.92 8.53 -4.77
N PHE A 92 8.30 9.15 -5.75
CA PHE A 92 8.88 9.92 -6.83
C PHE A 92 8.37 11.35 -6.76
N HIS A 93 9.00 12.25 -7.51
CA HIS A 93 8.74 13.68 -7.39
C HIS A 93 8.30 14.31 -8.71
N PHE A 94 7.23 15.09 -8.68
CA PHE A 94 7.01 16.20 -9.59
C PHE A 94 7.56 17.48 -8.97
N ILE A 95 8.27 18.30 -9.74
CA ILE A 95 8.86 19.55 -9.26
C ILE A 95 8.41 20.69 -10.18
N CYS A 96 7.63 21.61 -9.63
CA CYS A 96 7.15 22.77 -10.36
C CYS A 96 8.26 23.82 -10.51
N LYS A 97 8.62 24.21 -11.73
CA LYS A 97 9.63 25.24 -12.00
C LYS A 97 9.12 26.67 -11.81
N SER A 98 7.81 26.87 -11.68
CA SER A 98 7.20 28.18 -11.45
C SER A 98 7.14 28.54 -9.96
N CYS A 99 6.63 27.65 -9.10
CA CYS A 99 6.55 27.89 -7.65
C CYS A 99 7.64 27.18 -6.83
N ASN A 100 8.45 26.31 -7.44
CA ASN A 100 9.44 25.46 -6.76
C ASN A 100 8.86 24.51 -5.71
N GLN A 101 7.56 24.21 -5.77
CA GLN A 101 6.96 23.14 -4.95
C GLN A 101 7.22 21.77 -5.54
N SER A 102 7.44 20.79 -4.67
CA SER A 102 7.45 19.36 -4.95
C SER A 102 6.08 18.76 -4.69
N PHE A 103 5.74 17.75 -5.47
CA PHE A 103 4.58 16.90 -5.27
C PHE A 103 5.06 15.47 -5.36
N GLU A 104 4.69 14.66 -4.38
CA GLU A 104 5.15 13.28 -4.30
C GLU A 104 4.12 12.34 -4.90
N PHE A 105 4.59 11.23 -5.45
CA PHE A 105 3.72 10.18 -5.94
C PHE A 105 4.41 8.82 -5.88
N LEU A 106 3.63 7.75 -5.82
CA LEU A 106 4.09 6.38 -5.96
C LEU A 106 3.30 5.70 -7.07
N SER A 107 3.98 4.93 -7.90
CA SER A 107 3.35 4.20 -9.00
C SER A 107 3.80 2.74 -9.00
N SER A 108 2.82 1.84 -8.97
CA SER A 108 3.05 0.40 -9.06
C SER A 108 3.75 0.02 -10.34
N ASP A 109 3.35 0.64 -11.45
CA ASP A 109 3.85 0.33 -12.79
C ASP A 109 5.33 0.70 -12.93
N ILE A 110 5.72 1.84 -12.35
CA ILE A 110 7.12 2.29 -12.37
C ILE A 110 7.98 1.39 -11.48
N GLU A 111 7.51 1.05 -10.29
CA GLU A 111 8.24 0.12 -9.40
C GLU A 111 8.41 -1.25 -10.05
N ALA A 112 7.35 -1.80 -10.64
CA ALA A 112 7.39 -3.08 -11.34
C ALA A 112 8.38 -3.06 -12.50
N LEU A 113 8.41 -1.99 -13.29
CA LEU A 113 9.36 -1.85 -14.41
C LEU A 113 10.82 -1.80 -13.92
N ILE A 114 11.08 -1.07 -12.83
CA ILE A 114 12.42 -0.99 -12.23
C ILE A 114 12.85 -2.38 -11.74
N GLU A 115 11.97 -3.09 -11.03
CA GLU A 115 12.21 -4.43 -10.52
C GLU A 115 12.44 -5.44 -11.64
N GLU A 116 11.63 -5.40 -12.70
CA GLU A 116 11.73 -6.26 -13.88
C GLU A 116 13.11 -6.12 -14.54
N VAL A 117 13.53 -4.88 -14.84
CA VAL A 117 14.81 -4.62 -15.51
C VAL A 117 15.99 -4.98 -14.61
N ALA A 118 15.89 -4.70 -13.31
CA ALA A 118 16.92 -5.07 -12.33
C ALA A 118 17.07 -6.59 -12.23
N ALA A 119 15.96 -7.33 -12.13
CA ALA A 119 15.95 -8.79 -12.09
C ALA A 119 16.52 -9.41 -13.38
N ALA A 120 16.10 -8.91 -14.55
CA ALA A 120 16.60 -9.37 -15.85
C ALA A 120 18.12 -9.22 -15.98
N ARG A 121 18.71 -8.23 -15.31
CA ARG A 121 20.15 -7.97 -15.29
C ARG A 121 20.88 -8.52 -14.07
N LYS A 122 20.18 -9.18 -13.14
CA LYS A 122 20.71 -9.57 -11.82
C LYS A 122 21.40 -8.39 -11.11
N PHE A 123 20.79 -7.21 -11.20
CA PHE A 123 21.35 -5.97 -10.69
C PHE A 123 20.79 -5.65 -9.31
N GLU A 124 21.68 -5.48 -8.33
CA GLU A 124 21.31 -5.08 -6.97
C GLU A 124 21.21 -3.55 -6.87
N GLY A 125 20.02 -3.03 -7.20
CA GLY A 125 19.72 -1.61 -7.08
C GLY A 125 19.75 -1.15 -5.62
N ARG A 126 20.57 -0.13 -5.31
CA ARG A 126 20.62 0.49 -3.98
C ARG A 126 19.65 1.64 -3.81
N GLN A 127 19.43 2.40 -4.88
CA GLN A 127 18.55 3.57 -4.89
C GLN A 127 17.97 3.75 -6.30
N SER A 128 16.74 4.25 -6.35
CA SER A 128 16.09 4.69 -7.57
C SER A 128 15.59 6.11 -7.34
N MET A 129 15.90 7.03 -8.25
CA MET A 129 15.43 8.41 -8.20
C MET A 129 14.72 8.72 -9.51
N LEU A 130 13.48 9.21 -9.40
CA LEU A 130 12.72 9.72 -10.52
C LEU A 130 12.17 11.09 -10.15
N GLN A 131 12.45 12.05 -11.02
CA GLN A 131 12.01 13.43 -10.89
C GLN A 131 11.47 13.91 -12.23
N VAL A 132 10.30 14.54 -12.20
CA VAL A 132 9.67 15.14 -13.37
C VAL A 132 9.55 16.63 -13.12
N TYR A 133 10.14 17.43 -14.01
CA TYR A 133 10.09 18.89 -13.92
C TYR A 133 9.00 19.46 -14.82
N GLY A 134 8.19 20.37 -14.31
CA GLY A 134 7.08 20.96 -15.08
C GLY A 134 6.45 22.16 -14.40
N THR A 135 5.16 22.40 -14.69
CA THR A 135 4.36 23.45 -14.05
C THR A 135 3.13 22.80 -13.42
N CYS A 136 2.94 23.02 -12.12
CA CYS A 136 1.78 22.47 -11.41
C CYS A 136 0.47 23.13 -11.87
N GLU A 137 -0.65 22.46 -11.59
CA GLU A 137 -1.99 22.95 -11.91
C GLU A 137 -2.26 24.34 -11.30
N ALA A 138 -1.91 24.54 -10.03
CA ALA A 138 -2.09 25.84 -9.37
C ALA A 138 -1.39 26.97 -10.12
N CYS A 139 -0.13 26.77 -10.53
CA CYS A 139 0.61 27.78 -11.32
C CYS A 139 0.04 27.97 -12.72
N ARG A 140 -0.45 26.89 -13.37
CA ARG A 140 -1.12 26.99 -14.67
C ARG A 140 -2.42 27.81 -14.58
N ASP A 141 -3.15 27.67 -13.48
CA ASP A 141 -4.42 28.34 -13.23
C ASP A 141 -4.25 29.74 -12.59
N GLY A 142 -3.02 30.17 -12.31
CA GLY A 142 -2.74 31.43 -11.62
C GLY A 142 -3.16 31.46 -10.15
N LYS A 143 -3.38 30.29 -9.54
CA LYS A 143 -3.72 30.15 -8.12
C LYS A 143 -2.46 30.25 -7.26
N PRO A 144 -2.54 30.85 -6.06
CA PRO A 144 -1.42 30.85 -5.13
C PRO A 144 -1.08 29.41 -4.69
N PRO A 145 0.20 29.13 -4.42
CA PRO A 145 0.62 27.84 -3.88
C PRO A 145 -0.05 27.61 -2.52
N ARG A 146 -0.59 26.40 -2.32
CA ARG A 146 -1.19 25.99 -1.05
C ARG A 146 -0.14 25.33 -0.14
N PRO A 147 -0.32 25.36 1.18
CA PRO A 147 0.47 24.54 2.10
C PRO A 147 0.28 23.06 1.74
N ALA A 148 1.38 22.32 1.65
CA ALA A 148 1.31 20.90 1.35
C ALA A 148 0.75 20.13 2.56
N VAL A 149 -0.17 19.21 2.31
CA VAL A 149 -0.58 18.20 3.29
C VAL A 149 0.55 17.17 3.46
N PRO A 150 0.86 16.71 4.68
CA PRO A 150 1.85 15.66 4.90
C PRO A 150 1.59 14.41 4.06
N SER A 151 2.65 13.88 3.46
CA SER A 151 2.58 12.72 2.57
C SER A 151 2.02 11.47 3.24
N GLU A 152 2.19 11.32 4.57
CA GLU A 152 1.59 10.23 5.33
C GLU A 152 0.05 10.27 5.28
N LEU A 153 -0.56 11.46 5.33
CA LEU A 153 -2.01 11.63 5.26
C LEU A 153 -2.51 11.41 3.82
N LEU A 154 -1.76 11.85 2.81
CA LEU A 154 -2.05 11.56 1.41
C LEU A 154 -2.01 10.05 1.13
N PHE A 155 -1.02 9.38 1.70
CA PHE A 155 -0.87 7.94 1.61
C PHE A 155 -2.03 7.22 2.30
N ALA A 156 -2.41 7.61 3.53
CA ALA A 156 -3.56 7.03 4.23
C ALA A 156 -4.87 7.23 3.46
N ARG A 157 -5.11 8.44 2.95
CA ARG A 157 -6.28 8.77 2.11
C ARG A 157 -6.37 7.85 0.90
N ASP A 158 -5.30 7.77 0.12
CA ASP A 158 -5.32 6.98 -1.12
C ASP A 158 -5.35 5.47 -0.84
N ALA A 159 -4.72 5.02 0.26
CA ALA A 159 -4.82 3.64 0.72
C ALA A 159 -6.28 3.26 1.03
N MET A 160 -7.01 4.12 1.76
CA MET A 160 -8.43 3.93 2.04
C MET A 160 -9.27 3.96 0.76
N ARG A 161 -9.02 4.91 -0.16
CA ARG A 161 -9.75 4.98 -1.44
C ARG A 161 -9.62 3.69 -2.25
N ILE A 162 -8.42 3.13 -2.30
CA ILE A 162 -8.14 1.88 -3.02
C ILE A 162 -8.84 0.70 -2.36
N ALA A 163 -8.82 0.62 -1.03
CA ALA A 163 -9.52 -0.42 -0.31
C ALA A 163 -11.04 -0.32 -0.46
N ILE A 164 -11.63 0.86 -0.30
CA ILE A 164 -13.05 1.11 -0.55
C ILE A 164 -13.44 0.70 -1.98
N ALA A 165 -12.62 1.02 -2.98
CA ALA A 165 -12.86 0.60 -4.36
C ALA A 165 -12.78 -0.93 -4.51
N THR A 166 -11.86 -1.58 -3.80
CA THR A 166 -11.69 -3.04 -3.80
C THR A 166 -12.89 -3.74 -3.17
N GLU A 167 -13.29 -3.36 -1.95
CA GLU A 167 -14.47 -3.90 -1.25
C GLU A 167 -15.77 -3.69 -2.04
N ARG A 168 -15.93 -2.52 -2.68
CA ARG A 168 -17.08 -2.29 -3.57
C ARG A 168 -17.11 -3.28 -4.74
N SER A 169 -15.94 -3.55 -5.33
CA SER A 169 -15.81 -4.49 -6.45
C SER A 169 -15.98 -5.95 -6.00
N GLY A 170 -15.46 -6.32 -4.82
CA GLY A 170 -15.62 -7.65 -4.21
C GLY A 170 -17.07 -7.92 -3.85
N ARG A 171 -17.76 -6.98 -3.19
CA ARG A 171 -19.21 -7.05 -2.95
C ARG A 171 -20.01 -7.27 -4.24
N GLU A 172 -19.74 -6.50 -5.30
CA GLU A 172 -20.45 -6.67 -6.58
C GLU A 172 -20.19 -8.06 -7.17
N PHE A 173 -18.93 -8.49 -7.17
CA PHE A 173 -18.52 -9.80 -7.64
C PHE A 173 -19.26 -10.92 -6.90
N TYR A 174 -19.27 -10.88 -5.56
CA TYR A 174 -19.87 -11.92 -4.74
C TYR A 174 -21.39 -11.92 -4.79
N ALA A 175 -22.03 -10.74 -4.82
CA ALA A 175 -23.47 -10.64 -5.02
C ALA A 175 -23.89 -11.24 -6.38
N ARG A 176 -23.11 -10.98 -7.44
CA ARG A 176 -23.34 -11.58 -8.75
C ARG A 176 -23.09 -13.09 -8.74
N ALA A 177 -21.98 -13.55 -8.16
CA ALA A 177 -21.64 -14.97 -8.03
C ALA A 177 -22.74 -15.74 -7.29
N ALA A 178 -23.27 -15.19 -6.20
CA ALA A 178 -24.38 -15.77 -5.45
C ALA A 178 -25.67 -15.86 -6.28
N LYS A 179 -25.95 -14.87 -7.13
CA LYS A 179 -27.14 -14.85 -7.99
C LYS A 179 -27.10 -15.93 -9.08
N ILE A 180 -25.95 -16.11 -9.73
CA ILE A 180 -25.80 -17.04 -10.86
C ILE A 180 -25.55 -18.50 -10.41
N THR A 181 -25.09 -18.69 -9.16
CA THR A 181 -24.85 -20.02 -8.59
C THR A 181 -26.17 -20.63 -8.11
N LYS A 182 -26.36 -21.93 -8.40
CA LYS A 182 -27.54 -22.68 -7.95
C LYS A 182 -27.56 -22.78 -6.43
N ASP A 183 -28.73 -23.06 -5.86
CA ASP A 183 -28.86 -23.20 -4.42
C ASP A 183 -27.98 -24.36 -3.90
N GLY A 184 -27.11 -24.06 -2.94
CA GLY A 184 -26.05 -24.96 -2.52
C GLY A 184 -24.98 -24.32 -1.64
N PRO A 185 -23.98 -25.11 -1.19
CA PRO A 185 -22.92 -24.63 -0.32
C PRO A 185 -22.08 -23.48 -0.91
N ALA A 186 -21.86 -23.48 -2.23
CA ALA A 186 -21.10 -22.42 -2.92
C ALA A 186 -21.83 -21.07 -2.88
N ARG A 187 -23.13 -21.06 -3.19
CA ARG A 187 -23.99 -19.87 -3.11
C ARG A 187 -23.96 -19.25 -1.70
N ARG A 188 -24.08 -20.07 -0.65
CA ARG A 188 -24.05 -19.57 0.73
C ARG A 188 -22.72 -18.92 1.09
N ILE A 189 -21.61 -19.41 0.55
CA ILE A 189 -20.30 -18.79 0.76
C ILE A 189 -20.19 -17.47 0.01
N PHE A 190 -20.67 -17.38 -1.24
CA PHE A 190 -20.71 -16.10 -1.94
C PHE A 190 -21.62 -15.08 -1.28
N GLN A 191 -22.77 -15.49 -0.72
CA GLN A 191 -23.63 -14.59 0.06
C GLN A 191 -22.89 -14.08 1.29
N ARG A 192 -22.27 -14.99 2.05
CA ARG A 192 -21.49 -14.60 3.23
C ARG A 192 -20.35 -13.65 2.89
N LEU A 193 -19.59 -13.92 1.84
CA LEU A 193 -18.52 -13.02 1.40
C LEU A 193 -19.07 -11.66 0.99
N ALA A 194 -20.20 -11.61 0.27
CA ALA A 194 -20.85 -10.33 -0.06
C ALA A 194 -21.30 -9.56 1.20
N ASP A 195 -21.75 -10.25 2.24
CA ASP A 195 -22.11 -9.65 3.52
C ASP A 195 -20.87 -9.15 4.28
N ASP A 196 -19.79 -9.94 4.32
CA ASP A 196 -18.51 -9.57 4.94
C ASP A 196 -17.96 -8.27 4.30
N GLU A 197 -18.02 -8.15 2.97
CA GLU A 197 -17.58 -6.95 2.22
C GLU A 197 -18.46 -5.71 2.48
N ILE A 198 -19.72 -5.88 2.86
CA ILE A 198 -20.58 -4.77 3.30
C ILE A 198 -20.08 -4.24 4.64
N ASP A 199 -19.82 -5.13 5.60
CA ASP A 199 -19.31 -4.76 6.91
C ASP A 199 -17.93 -4.07 6.79
N HIS A 200 -17.06 -4.57 5.92
CA HIS A 200 -15.76 -3.96 5.63
C HIS A 200 -15.94 -2.55 5.07
N LEU A 201 -16.75 -2.40 4.01
CA LEU A 201 -17.01 -1.12 3.37
C LEU A 201 -17.54 -0.08 4.36
N GLU A 202 -18.47 -0.44 5.24
CA GLU A 202 -18.99 0.45 6.28
C GLU A 202 -17.88 0.94 7.22
N ARG A 203 -17.00 0.04 7.71
CA ARG A 203 -15.87 0.43 8.55
C ARG A 203 -14.93 1.40 7.83
N LEU A 204 -14.70 1.20 6.55
CA LEU A 204 -13.78 2.02 5.76
C LEU A 204 -14.33 3.39 5.43
N GLU A 205 -15.58 3.48 5.03
CA GLU A 205 -16.22 4.76 4.75
C GLU A 205 -16.28 5.62 6.02
N GLN A 206 -16.49 5.02 7.19
CA GLN A 206 -16.43 5.72 8.48
C GLN A 206 -15.03 6.26 8.79
N ARG A 207 -13.99 5.42 8.67
CA ARG A 207 -12.59 5.84 8.90
C ARG A 207 -12.15 6.92 7.91
N TYR A 208 -12.53 6.79 6.65
CA TYR A 208 -12.24 7.79 5.62
C TYR A 208 -12.93 9.13 5.91
N ALA A 209 -14.21 9.10 6.26
CA ALA A 209 -14.96 10.31 6.64
C ALA A 209 -14.33 10.99 7.86
N GLU A 210 -13.86 10.22 8.83
CA GLU A 210 -13.13 10.74 9.98
C GLU A 210 -11.81 11.41 9.58
N LEU A 211 -10.99 10.76 8.74
CA LEU A 211 -9.73 11.30 8.25
C LEU A 211 -9.92 12.64 7.51
N VAL A 212 -10.91 12.70 6.61
CA VAL A 212 -11.26 13.92 5.87
C VAL A 212 -11.75 15.02 6.80
N ARG A 213 -12.57 14.68 7.80
CA ARG A 213 -13.06 15.63 8.80
C ARG A 213 -11.93 16.22 9.65
N GLN A 214 -10.94 15.40 10.02
CA GLN A 214 -9.80 15.84 10.83
C GLN A 214 -8.75 16.63 10.01
N THR A 215 -8.75 16.48 8.68
CA THR A 215 -7.75 17.09 7.78
C THR A 215 -8.40 17.94 6.68
N PRO A 216 -8.80 19.19 6.96
CA PRO A 216 -9.35 20.07 5.96
C PRO A 216 -8.41 20.26 4.76
N GLY A 217 -8.94 20.14 3.54
CA GLY A 217 -8.17 20.27 2.29
C GLY A 217 -7.52 18.98 1.80
N LEU A 218 -7.59 17.87 2.57
CA LEU A 218 -7.04 16.57 2.17
C LEU A 218 -7.58 16.07 0.82
N GLU A 219 -8.85 16.33 0.51
CA GLU A 219 -9.48 15.91 -0.75
C GLU A 219 -9.07 16.75 -1.96
N ASP A 220 -8.59 17.98 -1.73
CA ASP A 220 -8.14 18.88 -2.80
C ASP A 220 -6.73 18.53 -3.29
N GLU A 221 -5.99 17.75 -2.52
CA GLU A 221 -4.62 17.38 -2.83
C GLU A 221 -4.55 16.35 -3.97
N PRO A 222 -3.56 16.44 -4.86
CA PRO A 222 -3.36 15.46 -5.93
C PRO A 222 -3.26 14.03 -5.41
N THR A 223 -3.59 13.07 -6.28
CA THR A 223 -3.36 11.64 -6.00
C THR A 223 -1.87 11.38 -5.77
N PHE A 224 -1.58 10.68 -4.67
CA PHE A 224 -0.27 10.17 -4.29
C PHE A 224 -0.07 8.73 -4.79
N LEU A 225 -1.06 7.83 -4.65
CA LEU A 225 -0.95 6.43 -5.10
C LEU A 225 -1.54 6.19 -6.50
N PHE A 226 -0.68 5.88 -7.48
CA PHE A 226 -1.05 5.53 -8.86
C PHE A 226 -0.99 4.02 -9.09
N PHE A 227 -2.02 3.31 -8.60
CA PHE A 227 -2.15 1.86 -8.70
C PHE A 227 -3.29 1.47 -9.66
N LYS A 228 -3.01 1.42 -10.98
CA LYS A 228 -4.05 1.28 -12.03
C LYS A 228 -5.00 0.10 -11.84
N GLY A 229 -4.49 -1.06 -11.45
CA GLY A 229 -5.30 -2.26 -11.26
C GLY A 229 -6.24 -2.16 -10.05
N ALA A 230 -5.78 -1.50 -8.98
CA ALA A 230 -6.55 -1.38 -7.74
C ALA A 230 -7.52 -0.20 -7.76
N ALA A 231 -7.20 0.87 -8.51
CA ALA A 231 -8.06 2.04 -8.67
C ALA A 231 -9.41 1.71 -9.33
N ASN A 232 -9.47 0.67 -10.16
CA ASN A 232 -10.70 0.21 -10.81
C ASN A 232 -11.39 -0.95 -10.06
N GLY A 233 -10.89 -1.32 -8.87
CA GLY A 233 -11.32 -2.50 -8.13
C GLY A 233 -10.67 -3.79 -8.65
N LEU A 234 -10.00 -4.52 -7.76
CA LEU A 234 -9.22 -5.72 -8.10
C LEU A 234 -10.09 -6.89 -8.59
N PHE A 235 -11.41 -6.82 -8.39
CA PHE A 235 -12.36 -7.83 -8.82
C PHE A 235 -13.03 -7.53 -10.17
N ALA A 236 -12.82 -6.34 -10.77
CA ALA A 236 -13.55 -5.92 -11.98
C ALA A 236 -13.44 -6.95 -13.13
N ALA A 237 -12.21 -7.41 -13.44
CA ALA A 237 -12.00 -8.43 -14.47
C ALA A 237 -12.64 -9.78 -14.09
N GLY A 238 -12.64 -10.14 -12.81
CA GLY A 238 -13.31 -11.35 -12.33
C GLY A 238 -14.82 -11.29 -12.52
N THR A 239 -15.43 -10.12 -12.31
CA THR A 239 -16.87 -9.88 -12.49
C THR A 239 -17.30 -10.05 -13.94
N GLU A 240 -16.47 -9.64 -14.90
CA GLU A 240 -16.72 -9.85 -16.34
C GLU A 240 -16.73 -11.33 -16.73
N GLU A 241 -15.90 -12.15 -16.06
CA GLU A 241 -15.84 -13.60 -16.29
C GLU A 241 -17.05 -14.38 -15.70
N LEU A 242 -17.86 -13.76 -14.83
CA LEU A 242 -19.06 -14.37 -14.25
C LEU A 242 -20.25 -14.34 -15.23
N THR A 243 -20.31 -15.32 -16.14
CA THR A 243 -21.42 -15.49 -17.08
C THR A 243 -22.50 -16.47 -16.58
N ASP A 244 -23.74 -16.32 -17.05
CA ASP A 244 -24.82 -17.25 -16.73
C ASP A 244 -24.47 -18.70 -17.14
N GLY A 245 -24.77 -19.66 -16.25
CA GLY A 245 -24.46 -21.07 -16.47
C GLY A 245 -23.00 -21.47 -16.21
N LEU A 246 -22.18 -20.57 -15.64
CA LEU A 246 -20.82 -20.89 -15.20
C LEU A 246 -20.83 -22.03 -14.16
N ASP A 247 -19.87 -22.95 -14.31
CA ASP A 247 -19.66 -24.03 -13.35
C ASP A 247 -19.25 -23.50 -11.97
N GLU A 248 -19.81 -24.08 -10.91
CA GLU A 248 -19.60 -23.60 -9.53
C GLU A 248 -18.12 -23.65 -9.11
N ALA A 249 -17.39 -24.69 -9.54
CA ALA A 249 -15.97 -24.81 -9.23
C ALA A 249 -15.16 -23.73 -9.98
N LYS A 250 -15.57 -23.37 -11.20
CA LYS A 250 -14.97 -22.23 -11.92
C LYS A 250 -15.25 -20.89 -11.21
N ALA A 251 -16.49 -20.65 -10.77
CA ALA A 251 -16.82 -19.42 -10.04
C ALA A 251 -15.96 -19.26 -8.77
N ILE A 252 -15.77 -20.35 -8.01
CA ILE A 252 -14.91 -20.35 -6.82
C ILE A 252 -13.43 -20.10 -7.19
N LEU A 253 -12.94 -20.68 -8.29
CA LEU A 253 -11.58 -20.43 -8.76
C LEU A 253 -11.35 -18.98 -9.17
N ILE A 254 -12.35 -18.33 -9.78
CA ILE A 254 -12.30 -16.90 -10.09
C ILE A 254 -12.18 -16.10 -8.78
N GLY A 255 -13.03 -16.39 -7.79
CA GLY A 255 -12.96 -15.76 -6.47
C GLY A 255 -11.59 -15.95 -5.80
N ILE A 256 -11.05 -17.18 -5.78
CA ILE A 256 -9.71 -17.48 -5.24
C ILE A 256 -8.63 -16.63 -5.91
N ARG A 257 -8.71 -16.45 -7.24
CA ARG A 257 -7.74 -15.65 -7.97
C ARG A 257 -7.86 -14.17 -7.61
N CYS A 258 -9.07 -13.65 -7.49
CA CYS A 258 -9.32 -12.26 -7.12
C CYS A 258 -8.82 -11.97 -5.70
N GLU A 259 -9.24 -12.76 -4.72
CA GLU A 259 -8.79 -12.68 -3.32
C GLU A 259 -7.29 -12.78 -3.16
N ARG A 260 -6.67 -13.76 -3.84
CA ARG A 260 -5.21 -13.90 -3.82
C ARG A 260 -4.52 -12.68 -4.44
N GLY A 261 -5.11 -12.12 -5.49
CA GLY A 261 -4.63 -10.88 -6.11
C GLY A 261 -4.69 -9.70 -5.14
N SER A 262 -5.82 -9.54 -4.45
CA SER A 262 -6.04 -8.49 -3.45
C SER A 262 -5.12 -8.63 -2.25
N HIS A 263 -5.09 -9.82 -1.63
CA HIS A 263 -4.16 -10.15 -0.56
C HIS A 263 -2.72 -9.82 -0.93
N ASN A 264 -2.23 -10.31 -2.08
CA ASN A 264 -0.86 -10.08 -2.51
C ASN A 264 -0.57 -8.60 -2.75
N PHE A 265 -1.52 -7.86 -3.32
CA PHE A 265 -1.40 -6.43 -3.56
C PHE A 265 -1.22 -5.68 -2.23
N PHE A 266 -2.18 -5.79 -1.32
CA PHE A 266 -2.14 -5.10 -0.04
C PHE A 266 -0.95 -5.54 0.82
N LYS A 267 -0.62 -6.84 0.81
CA LYS A 267 0.52 -7.37 1.56
C LYS A 267 1.86 -6.85 1.03
N THR A 268 2.05 -6.89 -0.29
CA THR A 268 3.30 -6.43 -0.93
C THR A 268 3.54 -4.96 -0.63
N TYR A 269 2.51 -4.13 -0.78
CA TYR A 269 2.65 -2.70 -0.52
C TYR A 269 2.78 -2.43 0.98
N GLY A 270 1.96 -3.04 1.84
CA GLY A 270 2.06 -2.92 3.29
C GLY A 270 3.45 -3.28 3.84
N ASP A 271 4.09 -4.33 3.31
CA ASP A 271 5.43 -4.75 3.75
C ASP A 271 6.56 -3.84 3.24
N ARG A 272 6.34 -3.14 2.11
CA ARG A 272 7.32 -2.21 1.52
C ARG A 272 7.38 -0.86 2.25
N PHE A 273 6.34 -0.51 2.99
CA PHE A 273 6.30 0.76 3.71
C PHE A 273 6.93 0.67 5.09
N GLU A 274 7.58 1.74 5.49
CA GLU A 274 7.93 1.96 6.89
C GLU A 274 6.66 2.18 7.73
N GLU A 275 6.80 2.14 9.06
CA GLU A 275 5.67 2.20 9.98
C GLU A 275 4.88 3.51 9.81
N SER A 276 3.68 3.41 9.24
CA SER A 276 2.76 4.51 8.94
C SER A 276 1.31 4.09 9.13
N GLU A 277 0.38 5.03 9.16
CA GLU A 277 -1.05 4.70 9.14
C GLU A 277 -1.47 3.94 7.88
N GLY A 278 -1.06 4.39 6.69
CA GLY A 278 -1.39 3.71 5.43
C GLY A 278 -0.85 2.28 5.36
N LYS A 279 0.30 1.99 5.98
CA LYS A 279 0.81 0.63 6.14
C LYS A 279 -0.14 -0.25 6.95
N ARG A 280 -0.58 0.23 8.11
CA ARG A 280 -1.47 -0.50 9.02
C ARG A 280 -2.78 -0.84 8.31
N ILE A 281 -3.32 0.15 7.59
CA ILE A 281 -4.50 0.02 6.73
C ILE A 281 -4.28 -1.10 5.70
N PHE A 282 -3.20 -1.08 4.92
CA PHE A 282 -2.92 -2.14 3.94
C PHE A 282 -2.74 -3.53 4.56
N LEU A 283 -2.06 -3.64 5.71
CA LEU A 283 -1.86 -4.95 6.34
C LEU A 283 -3.16 -5.51 6.93
N GLU A 284 -4.03 -4.66 7.46
CA GLU A 284 -5.36 -5.02 7.94
C GLU A 284 -6.19 -5.63 6.78
N PHE A 285 -6.22 -4.98 5.62
CA PHE A 285 -6.89 -5.52 4.43
C PHE A 285 -6.28 -6.81 3.93
N ALA A 286 -4.94 -6.90 3.92
CA ALA A 286 -4.30 -8.13 3.54
C ALA A 286 -4.74 -9.31 4.44
N ASP A 287 -5.01 -9.08 5.73
CA ASP A 287 -5.53 -10.09 6.62
C ASP A 287 -7.01 -10.42 6.35
N GLU A 288 -7.86 -9.42 6.06
CA GLU A 288 -9.27 -9.62 5.67
C GLU A 288 -9.40 -10.48 4.40
N GLU A 289 -8.69 -10.11 3.34
CA GLU A 289 -8.66 -10.83 2.04
C GLU A 289 -8.08 -12.25 2.20
N ARG A 290 -7.18 -12.46 3.18
CA ARG A 290 -6.68 -13.80 3.50
C ARG A 290 -7.79 -14.67 4.08
N GLU A 291 -8.65 -14.12 4.94
CA GLU A 291 -9.76 -14.88 5.54
C GLU A 291 -10.78 -15.31 4.48
N HIS A 292 -11.12 -14.41 3.55
CA HIS A 292 -11.95 -14.69 2.38
C HIS A 292 -11.34 -15.77 1.47
N LEU A 293 -10.05 -15.62 1.13
CA LEU A 293 -9.29 -16.62 0.37
C LEU A 293 -9.36 -18.01 1.03
N ASP A 294 -9.17 -18.06 2.34
CA ASP A 294 -9.21 -19.30 3.13
C ASP A 294 -10.61 -19.93 3.12
N MET A 295 -11.69 -19.13 3.17
CA MET A 295 -13.06 -19.61 3.02
C MET A 295 -13.30 -20.26 1.65
N LEU A 296 -12.86 -19.61 0.58
CA LEU A 296 -12.99 -20.13 -0.78
C LEU A 296 -12.13 -21.38 -1.02
N LEU A 297 -10.90 -21.40 -0.52
CA LEU A 297 -10.02 -22.58 -0.61
C LEU A 297 -10.61 -23.80 0.12
N ARG A 298 -11.19 -23.59 1.31
CA ARG A 298 -11.91 -24.65 2.05
C ARG A 298 -13.07 -25.19 1.21
N GLN A 299 -13.86 -24.30 0.61
CA GLN A 299 -15.00 -24.72 -0.21
C GLN A 299 -14.59 -25.48 -1.46
N TYR A 300 -13.56 -25.00 -2.16
CA TYR A 300 -13.04 -25.66 -3.35
C TYR A 300 -12.57 -27.09 -3.06
N ARG A 301 -11.88 -27.31 -1.93
CA ARG A 301 -11.45 -28.64 -1.48
C ARG A 301 -12.65 -29.58 -1.22
N LEU A 302 -13.73 -29.07 -0.64
CA LEU A 302 -14.95 -29.85 -0.38
C LEU A 302 -15.63 -30.32 -1.67
N LEU A 303 -15.70 -29.46 -2.70
CA LEU A 303 -16.22 -29.84 -4.01
C LEU A 303 -15.39 -30.95 -4.67
N GLY A 304 -14.06 -30.85 -4.61
CA GLY A 304 -13.15 -31.87 -5.12
C GLY A 304 -13.26 -33.22 -4.39
N ALA A 305 -13.49 -33.20 -3.07
CA ALA A 305 -13.68 -34.40 -2.26
C ALA A 305 -15.04 -35.10 -2.54
N GLY A 306 -16.10 -34.32 -2.80
CA GLY A 306 -17.42 -34.84 -3.18
C GLY A 306 -17.41 -35.56 -4.53
N SER A 307 -16.72 -34.99 -5.52
CA SER A 307 -16.56 -35.59 -6.86
C SER A 307 -15.80 -36.93 -6.82
N ARG A 308 -14.75 -37.05 -5.98
CA ARG A 308 -14.00 -38.30 -5.79
C ARG A 308 -14.77 -39.40 -5.04
N ARG A 309 -15.79 -39.06 -4.23
CA ARG A 309 -16.67 -40.04 -3.58
C ARG A 309 -17.74 -40.59 -4.52
N ALA A 310 -18.23 -39.78 -5.47
CA ALA A 310 -19.23 -40.20 -6.46
C ALA A 310 -18.67 -41.14 -7.54
N SER A 311 -17.35 -41.13 -7.79
CA SER A 311 -16.70 -41.93 -8.84
C SER A 311 -16.16 -43.30 -8.39
N LYS A 312 -16.32 -43.69 -7.11
CA LYS A 312 -15.94 -45.05 -6.67
C LYS A 312 -16.94 -46.09 -7.17
N PRO A 313 -16.53 -47.14 -7.93
CA PRO A 313 -17.43 -48.20 -8.34
C PRO A 313 -17.95 -48.95 -7.10
N ARG A 314 -19.28 -49.08 -6.96
CA ARG A 314 -19.88 -49.98 -5.97
C ARG A 314 -19.37 -51.40 -6.23
N ARG A 315 -18.48 -51.90 -5.36
CA ARG A 315 -18.08 -53.32 -5.33
C ARG A 315 -19.35 -54.17 -5.16
N ARG A 316 -19.76 -54.88 -6.21
CA ARG A 316 -20.82 -55.91 -6.13
C ARG A 316 -20.38 -56.98 -5.13
N ALA A 317 -21.13 -57.13 -4.05
CA ALA A 317 -20.98 -58.26 -3.13
C ALA A 317 -21.33 -59.56 -3.88
N LYS A 318 -20.36 -60.46 -4.05
CA LYS A 318 -20.64 -61.82 -4.54
C LYS A 318 -21.34 -62.59 -3.43
N ALA A 319 -22.62 -62.91 -3.65
CA ALA A 319 -23.37 -63.83 -2.82
C ALA A 319 -22.77 -65.25 -2.94
N SER A 320 -22.18 -65.75 -1.86
CA SER A 320 -21.74 -67.13 -1.72
C SER A 320 -22.97 -68.03 -1.58
N ARG A 321 -23.34 -68.74 -2.66
CA ARG A 321 -24.29 -69.86 -2.60
C ARG A 321 -23.62 -71.04 -1.88
N ARG A 322 -24.09 -71.34 -0.67
CA ARG A 322 -23.87 -72.60 0.04
C ARG A 322 -24.66 -73.70 -0.68
N THR A 323 -23.99 -74.58 -1.42
CA THR A 323 -24.55 -75.87 -1.84
C THR A 323 -24.34 -76.89 -0.73
N ALA A 324 -25.44 -77.32 -0.12
CA ALA A 324 -25.50 -78.54 0.68
C ALA A 324 -25.45 -79.75 -0.25
N ARG A 325 -24.65 -80.76 0.09
CA ARG A 325 -24.95 -82.14 -0.27
C ARG A 325 -24.34 -83.12 0.74
N ARG A 326 -25.19 -84.09 1.05
CA ARG A 326 -25.01 -85.28 1.89
C ARG A 326 -23.87 -86.17 1.43
#